data_AF-A0AAV4H036-F1
#
_entry.id   AF-A0AAV4H036-F1
#
_cell.length_a   1.000
_cell.length_b   1.000
_cell.length_c   1.000
_cell.angle_alpha   90.00
_cell.angle_beta   90.00
_cell.angle_gamma   90.00
#
_symmetry.space_group_name_H-M   'P 1'
#
loop_
_entity.id
_entity.type
_entity.pdbx_description
1 polymer ?
#
loop_
_entity_poly.entity_id
_entity_poly.type
_entity_poly.pdbx_seq_one_letter_code
_entity_poly.pdbx_strand_id
1 'polypeptide(L)'
;MGSKRGAESVFSSFAPQRIYLNVESVGGESVSDLSPFILHREIMGVLGRECKISKIKRGVMLELARKSVEKKLTKTKELGGLKVKVTRGTYLNISRRVINHKDLRGSKEEEFVE
;
A
#
# COMPACT_ATOMS: atom_id res chain seq x y z
N MET A 1 -43.86 -12.97 24.85
CA MET A 1 -42.60 -13.45 24.22
C MET A 1 -42.08 -12.32 23.33
N GLY A 2 -41.14 -11.54 23.85
CA GLY A 2 -40.63 -10.35 23.18
C GLY A 2 -39.61 -10.71 22.10
N SER A 3 -39.92 -10.37 20.85
CA SER A 3 -39.02 -10.45 19.72
C SER A 3 -37.98 -9.32 19.83
N LYS A 4 -36.77 -9.65 20.30
CA LYS A 4 -35.63 -8.72 20.29
C LYS A 4 -35.07 -8.64 18.86
N ARG A 5 -35.56 -7.66 18.10
CA ARG A 5 -34.96 -7.23 16.83
C ARG A 5 -33.80 -6.29 17.10
N GLY A 6 -32.64 -6.64 16.54
CA GLY A 6 -31.69 -5.74 15.88
C GLY A 6 -31.19 -4.53 16.65
N ALA A 7 -29.99 -4.63 17.23
CA ALA A 7 -29.17 -3.47 17.56
C ALA A 7 -27.66 -3.81 17.62
N GLU A 8 -27.14 -4.57 16.65
CA GLU A 8 -25.68 -4.80 16.55
C GLU A 8 -25.24 -4.74 15.09
N SER A 9 -25.27 -3.56 14.47
CA SER A 9 -24.48 -3.32 13.24
C SER A 9 -24.21 -1.85 12.90
N VAL A 10 -24.32 -0.91 13.84
CA VAL A 10 -24.19 0.53 13.50
C VAL A 10 -22.76 1.08 13.63
N PHE A 11 -21.79 0.27 14.04
CA PHE A 11 -20.38 0.63 13.96
C PHE A 11 -19.68 -0.20 12.90
N SER A 12 -20.13 -0.03 11.65
CA SER A 12 -19.27 -0.22 10.48
C SER A 12 -18.03 0.64 10.70
N SER A 13 -16.96 0.00 11.19
CA SER A 13 -15.70 0.61 11.56
C SER A 13 -15.27 1.61 10.49
N PHE A 14 -15.24 2.90 10.84
CA PHE A 14 -14.72 3.99 10.00
C PHE A 14 -13.18 3.89 9.92
N ALA A 15 -12.64 2.69 9.73
CA ALA A 15 -11.25 2.54 9.37
C ALA A 15 -11.08 3.22 7.99
N PRO A 16 -10.27 4.28 7.87
CA PRO A 16 -10.03 4.90 6.58
C PRO A 16 -9.48 3.80 5.66
N GLN A 17 -10.18 3.56 4.54
CA GLN A 17 -9.77 2.58 3.54
C GLN A 17 -8.46 3.04 2.90
N ARG A 18 -7.35 2.69 3.55
CA ARG A 18 -5.99 2.93 3.08
C ARG A 18 -5.71 2.01 1.91
N ILE A 19 -5.10 2.57 0.87
CA ILE A 19 -4.73 1.84 -0.33
C ILE A 19 -3.22 1.75 -0.34
N TYR A 20 -2.71 0.54 -0.46
CA TYR A 20 -1.28 0.29 -0.50
C TYR A 20 -0.87 -0.04 -1.93
N LEU A 21 0.15 0.64 -2.43
CA LEU A 21 0.76 0.35 -3.72
C LEU A 21 2.25 0.05 -3.54
N ASN A 22 2.74 -0.98 -4.21
CA ASN A 22 4.15 -1.28 -4.31
C ASN A 22 4.67 -0.76 -5.65
N VAL A 23 5.76 0.00 -5.60
CA VAL A 23 6.48 0.52 -6.76
C VAL A 23 7.85 -0.12 -6.78
N GLU A 24 8.09 -0.95 -7.78
CA GLU A 24 9.35 -1.69 -7.98
C GLU A 24 9.95 -1.29 -9.33
N SER A 25 11.28 -1.21 -9.45
CA SER A 25 11.91 -0.99 -10.75
C SER A 25 11.81 -2.23 -11.64
N VAL A 26 11.74 -2.01 -12.95
CA VAL A 26 11.75 -3.06 -13.97
C VAL A 26 13.18 -3.19 -14.50
N GLY A 27 14.03 -3.84 -13.71
CA GLY A 27 15.45 -4.06 -14.02
C GLY A 27 16.35 -2.84 -13.72
N GLY A 28 17.64 -3.10 -13.52
CA GLY A 28 18.64 -2.07 -13.19
C GLY A 28 18.59 -1.64 -11.72
N GLU A 29 18.81 -0.34 -11.49
CA GLU A 29 18.83 0.28 -10.16
C GLU A 29 17.45 0.23 -9.48
N SER A 30 17.42 0.10 -8.16
CA SER A 30 16.17 0.03 -7.41
C SER A 30 15.61 1.43 -7.15
N VAL A 31 14.28 1.56 -7.20
CA VAL A 31 13.58 2.77 -6.74
C VAL A 31 13.92 3.09 -5.28
N SER A 32 14.25 2.07 -4.47
CA SER A 32 14.69 2.27 -3.08
C SER A 32 16.03 2.98 -2.95
N ASP A 33 16.86 2.99 -4.00
CA ASP A 33 18.21 3.54 -3.97
C ASP A 33 18.19 5.06 -4.19
N LEU A 34 17.08 5.58 -4.74
CA LEU A 34 16.80 7.00 -4.81
C LEU A 34 16.79 7.63 -3.40
N SER A 35 17.30 8.86 -3.34
CA SER A 35 17.28 9.63 -2.09
C SER A 35 15.84 9.88 -1.64
N PRO A 36 15.56 9.99 -0.33
CA PRO A 36 14.22 10.28 0.17
C PRO A 36 13.61 11.55 -0.45
N PHE A 37 14.45 12.56 -0.73
CA PHE A 37 14.02 13.81 -1.36
C PHE A 37 13.57 13.59 -2.81
N ILE A 38 14.34 12.85 -3.61
CA ILE A 38 13.97 12.54 -5.00
C ILE A 38 12.69 11.71 -5.02
N LEU A 39 12.61 10.66 -4.21
CA LEU A 39 11.40 9.84 -4.09
C LEU A 39 10.18 10.68 -3.77
N HIS A 40 10.29 11.53 -2.74
CA HIS A 40 9.20 12.40 -2.36
C HIS A 40 8.82 13.36 -3.49
N ARG A 41 9.79 14.01 -4.14
CA ARG A 41 9.54 14.93 -5.26
C ARG A 41 8.82 14.25 -6.42
N GLU A 42 9.34 13.11 -6.88
CA GLU A 42 8.78 12.41 -8.05
C GLU A 42 7.38 11.88 -7.75
N ILE A 43 7.19 11.26 -6.57
CA ILE A 43 5.89 10.76 -6.15
C ILE A 43 4.91 11.92 -5.98
N MET A 44 5.28 12.99 -5.28
CA MET A 44 4.42 14.17 -5.15
C MET A 44 4.10 14.83 -6.49
N GLY A 45 5.03 14.83 -7.44
CA GLY A 45 4.79 15.30 -8.81
C GLY A 45 3.67 14.52 -9.52
N VAL A 46 3.57 13.20 -9.28
CA VAL A 46 2.51 12.35 -9.84
C VAL A 46 1.18 12.50 -9.07
N LEU A 47 1.23 12.60 -7.73
CA LEU A 47 0.03 12.59 -6.88
C LEU A 47 -0.61 13.97 -6.67
N GLY A 48 0.22 15.01 -6.62
CA GLY A 48 -0.16 16.36 -6.21
C GLY A 48 -0.66 16.46 -4.77
N ARG A 49 -0.46 15.43 -3.93
CA ARG A 49 -0.98 15.33 -2.55
C ARG A 49 -0.14 14.39 -1.70
N GLU A 50 -0.21 14.57 -0.39
CA GLU A 50 0.49 13.76 0.60
C GLU A 50 0.16 12.26 0.50
N CYS A 51 1.22 11.45 0.50
CA CYS A 51 1.18 10.02 0.69
C CYS A 51 2.31 9.61 1.63
N LYS A 52 2.12 8.53 2.38
CA LYS A 52 3.20 7.97 3.19
C LYS A 52 4.02 7.03 2.32
N ILE A 53 5.33 7.29 2.28
CA ILE A 53 6.31 6.50 1.53
C ILE A 53 7.09 5.64 2.51
N SER A 54 7.29 4.37 2.21
CA SER A 54 8.12 3.46 3.01
C SER A 54 9.01 2.63 2.10
N LYS A 55 10.33 2.60 2.36
CA LYS A 55 11.24 1.74 1.60
C LYS A 55 10.98 0.27 1.95
N ILE A 56 11.00 -0.59 0.94
CA ILE A 56 10.88 -2.05 1.06
C ILE A 56 12.02 -2.72 0.28
N LYS A 57 12.27 -4.01 0.52
CA LYS A 57 13.43 -4.73 -0.05
C LYS A 57 13.58 -4.61 -1.58
N ARG A 58 12.49 -4.43 -2.33
CA ARG A 58 12.48 -4.37 -3.80
C ARG A 58 11.97 -3.04 -4.38
N GLY A 59 11.87 -2.00 -3.56
CA GLY A 59 11.37 -0.68 -4.01
C GLY A 59 10.76 0.15 -2.89
N VAL A 60 9.61 0.76 -3.17
CA VAL A 60 8.89 1.58 -2.19
C VAL A 60 7.41 1.20 -2.12
N MET A 61 6.86 1.24 -0.92
CA MET A 61 5.43 1.17 -0.67
C MET A 61 4.87 2.58 -0.49
N LEU A 62 3.73 2.83 -1.12
CA LEU A 62 2.93 4.03 -0.99
C LEU A 62 1.63 3.70 -0.28
N GLU A 63 1.32 4.46 0.76
CA GLU A 63 0.03 4.42 1.45
C GLU A 63 -0.77 5.67 1.07
N LEU A 64 -1.92 5.44 0.46
CA LEU A 64 -2.79 6.46 -0.11
C LEU A 64 -4.12 6.51 0.63
N ALA A 65 -4.65 7.72 0.83
CA ALA A 65 -5.97 7.94 1.43
C ALA A 65 -7.14 7.88 0.43
N ARG A 66 -6.89 7.90 -0.89
CA ARG A 66 -7.94 8.06 -1.92
C ARG A 66 -7.75 7.14 -3.14
N LYS A 67 -8.82 6.46 -3.55
CA LYS A 67 -8.87 5.59 -4.75
C LYS A 67 -8.61 6.33 -6.07
N SER A 68 -8.92 7.63 -6.14
CA SER A 68 -8.68 8.42 -7.34
C SER A 68 -7.19 8.55 -7.69
N VAL A 69 -6.34 8.55 -6.68
CA VAL A 69 -4.88 8.67 -6.80
C VAL A 69 -4.26 7.35 -7.22
N GLU A 70 -4.82 6.23 -6.76
CA GLU A 70 -4.41 4.88 -7.13
C GLU A 70 -4.33 4.71 -8.66
N LYS A 71 -5.41 5.07 -9.37
CA LYS A 71 -5.50 4.91 -10.83
C LYS A 71 -4.41 5.66 -11.60
N LYS A 72 -3.91 6.79 -11.07
CA LYS A 72 -2.83 7.54 -11.70
C LYS A 72 -1.49 6.81 -11.52
N LEU A 73 -1.21 6.36 -10.30
CA LEU A 73 0.00 5.59 -9.98
C LEU A 73 0.06 4.27 -10.73
N THR A 74 -1.03 3.52 -10.83
CA THR A 74 -1.02 2.22 -11.54
C THR A 74 -0.67 2.35 -13.02
N LYS A 75 -0.89 3.53 -13.61
CA LYS A 75 -0.53 3.83 -15.01
C LYS A 75 0.90 4.37 -15.17
N THR A 76 1.55 4.72 -14.07
CA THR A 76 2.91 5.27 -14.07
C THR A 76 3.89 4.16 -14.41
N LYS A 77 4.67 4.36 -15.49
CA LYS A 77 5.69 3.41 -15.96
C LYS A 77 7.11 3.87 -15.69
N GLU A 78 7.28 5.11 -15.26
CA GLU A 78 8.57 5.71 -14.99
C GLU A 78 8.50 6.61 -13.76
N LEU A 79 9.52 6.57 -12.91
CA LEU A 79 9.63 7.39 -11.72
C LEU A 79 11.10 7.77 -11.52
N GLY A 80 11.42 9.07 -11.57
CA GLY A 80 12.80 9.54 -11.43
C GLY A 80 13.78 8.94 -12.45
N GLY A 81 13.35 8.75 -13.70
CA GLY A 81 14.16 8.14 -14.77
C GLY A 81 14.24 6.61 -14.73
N LEU A 82 13.69 5.97 -13.70
CA LEU A 82 13.65 4.51 -13.59
C LEU A 82 12.34 3.97 -14.14
N LYS A 83 12.41 2.93 -14.98
CA LYS A 83 11.22 2.17 -15.37
C LYS A 83 10.66 1.45 -14.15
N VAL A 84 9.37 1.62 -13.89
CA VAL A 84 8.71 1.05 -12.71
C VAL A 84 7.48 0.21 -13.05
N LYS A 85 7.21 -0.76 -12.20
CA LYS A 85 5.97 -1.53 -12.15
C LYS A 85 5.25 -1.19 -10.85
N VAL A 86 4.01 -0.75 -10.99
CA VAL A 86 3.13 -0.46 -9.85
C VAL A 86 2.14 -1.59 -9.68
N THR A 87 2.09 -2.16 -8.48
CA THR A 87 1.16 -3.24 -8.12
C THR A 87 0.38 -2.87 -6.89
N ARG A 88 -0.87 -3.33 -6.81
CA ARG A 88 -1.69 -3.15 -5.61
C ARG A 88 -1.17 -4.09 -4.52
N GLY A 89 -0.77 -3.52 -3.40
CA GLY A 89 -0.36 -4.26 -2.21
C GLY A 89 -1.56 -4.60 -1.33
N THR A 90 -1.58 -5.82 -0.82
CA THR A 90 -2.50 -6.23 0.25
C THR A 90 -1.85 -5.94 1.59
N TYR A 91 -2.23 -4.82 2.20
CA TYR A 91 -2.02 -4.45 3.61
C TYR A 91 -0.58 -4.31 4.15
N LEU A 92 -0.43 -3.49 5.20
CA LEU A 92 0.82 -3.08 5.82
C LEU A 92 1.64 -4.25 6.42
N ASN A 93 0.97 -5.34 6.83
CA ASN A 93 1.61 -6.48 7.50
C ASN A 93 2.36 -7.40 6.53
N ILE A 94 1.88 -7.55 5.30
CA ILE A 94 2.60 -8.29 4.24
C ILE A 94 3.67 -7.39 3.60
N SER A 95 3.35 -6.12 3.38
CA SER A 95 4.24 -5.18 2.69
C SER A 95 5.44 -4.74 3.52
N ARG A 96 5.32 -4.68 4.86
CA ARG A 96 6.46 -4.45 5.76
C ARG A 96 7.40 -5.65 5.84
N ARG A 97 6.97 -6.85 5.44
CA ARG A 97 7.74 -8.12 5.54
C ARG A 97 8.50 -8.28 6.85
N VAL A 98 8.01 -7.69 7.95
CA VAL A 98 8.61 -7.85 9.28
C VAL A 98 8.48 -9.32 9.70
N ILE A 99 7.46 -10.00 9.19
CA ILE A 99 7.26 -11.42 9.35
C ILE A 99 7.12 -12.04 7.95
N ASN A 100 8.15 -12.76 7.51
CA ASN A 100 8.14 -13.56 6.29
C ASN A 100 8.50 -15.00 6.68
N HIS A 101 7.54 -15.73 7.24
CA HIS A 101 7.68 -17.14 7.59
C HIS A 101 6.89 -18.00 6.62
N LYS A 102 7.43 -19.17 6.25
CA LYS A 102 6.79 -20.11 5.32
C LYS A 102 5.37 -20.51 5.77
N ASP A 103 5.16 -20.59 7.08
CA ASP A 103 3.89 -21.03 7.68
C ASP A 103 2.81 -19.95 7.66
N LEU A 104 3.18 -18.69 7.42
CA LEU A 104 2.26 -17.55 7.31
C LEU A 104 1.92 -17.23 5.84
N ARG A 105 2.41 -18.04 4.92
CA ARG A 105 2.26 -17.81 3.48
C ARG A 105 0.91 -18.35 3.01
N GLY A 106 -0.10 -17.48 3.00
CA GLY A 106 -1.44 -17.81 2.52
C GLY A 106 -2.54 -17.67 3.57
N SER A 107 -2.16 -17.48 4.83
CA SER A 107 -3.11 -17.17 5.90
C SER A 107 -3.72 -15.78 5.72
N LYS A 108 -5.02 -15.69 5.99
CA LYS A 108 -5.75 -14.41 5.98
C LYS A 108 -5.71 -13.76 7.36
N GLU A 109 -5.91 -12.45 7.39
CA GLU A 109 -5.90 -11.68 8.64
C GLU A 109 -6.98 -12.13 9.62
N GLU A 110 -8.12 -12.62 9.13
CA GLU A 110 -9.19 -13.18 9.95
C GLU A 110 -8.75 -14.37 10.82
N GLU A 111 -7.63 -15.01 10.49
CA GLU A 111 -7.04 -16.11 11.26
C GLU A 111 -6.21 -15.63 12.46
N PHE A 112 -5.92 -14.32 12.55
CA PHE A 112 -5.02 -13.74 13.57
C PHE A 112 -5.66 -12.65 14.43
N VAL A 113 -6.90 -12.29 14.16
CA VAL A 113 -7.66 -11.32 14.96
C VAL A 113 -8.66 -12.10 15.80
N GLU A 114 -8.40 -12.23 17.11
CA GLU A 114 -9.38 -12.71 18.12
C GLU A 114 -10.56 -11.74 18.26
#